data_AF-A0A662KCG1-F1
#
_entry.id   AF-A0A662KCG1-F1
#
_cell.length_a   1.000
_cell.length_b   1.000
_cell.length_c   1.000
_cell.angle_alpha   90.00
_cell.angle_beta   90.00
_cell.angle_gamma   90.00
#
_symmetry.space_group_name_H-M   'P 1'
#
loop_
_entity.id
_entity.type
_entity.pdbx_description
1 polymer ?
#
loop_
_entity_poly.entity_id
_entity_poly.type
_entity_poly.pdbx_seq_one_letter_code
_entity_poly.pdbx_strand_id
1 'polypeptide(L)'
;ARGTAREDCDYDIAVLFAKEPTIIDEINLSLELAKALQEPVDRVDVVSLNRDDTLIKRGVLREGVLIYCSDERLKRKWERAALIETLDNLALYTLYTKRTQTSLAKAGK
;
A
#
# COMPACT_ATOMS: atom_id res chain seq x y z
N ALA A 1 9.46 3.95 1.74
CA ALA A 1 10.34 2.88 2.25
C ALA A 1 11.64 2.62 1.43
N ARG A 2 11.72 3.00 0.15
CA ARG A 2 12.89 2.75 -0.73
C ARG A 2 14.18 3.53 -0.43
N GLY A 3 14.22 4.30 0.66
CA GLY A 3 15.40 5.09 1.05
C GLY A 3 15.65 6.38 0.24
N THR A 4 14.72 6.78 -0.63
CA THR A 4 14.84 7.98 -1.48
C THR A 4 13.94 9.12 -1.00
N ALA A 5 13.76 9.25 0.32
CA ALA A 5 12.89 10.26 0.90
C ALA A 5 13.42 11.68 0.64
N ARG A 6 12.51 12.62 0.41
CA ARG A 6 12.76 14.07 0.29
C ARG A 6 11.87 14.80 1.28
N GLU A 7 12.17 16.06 1.55
CA GLU A 7 11.42 16.89 2.51
C GLU A 7 9.94 17.06 2.14
N ASP A 8 9.61 16.96 0.85
CA ASP A 8 8.27 17.06 0.29
C ASP A 8 7.55 15.71 0.15
N CYS A 9 8.14 14.61 0.62
CA CYS A 9 7.49 13.29 0.52
C CYS A 9 6.35 13.12 1.52
N ASP A 10 5.29 12.45 1.09
CA ASP A 10 4.19 12.01 1.95
C ASP A 10 4.52 10.67 2.61
N TYR A 11 3.76 10.35 3.65
CA TYR A 11 3.85 9.11 4.42
C TYR A 11 2.78 8.12 3.94
N ASP A 12 3.18 7.15 3.13
CA ASP A 12 2.34 6.01 2.76
C ASP A 12 2.43 4.89 3.82
N ILE A 13 1.33 4.61 4.52
CA ILE A 13 1.26 3.64 5.62
C ILE A 13 0.21 2.58 5.32
N ALA A 14 0.68 1.36 5.08
CA ALA A 14 -0.18 0.20 4.89
C ALA A 14 -0.41 -0.55 6.20
N VAL A 15 -1.68 -0.81 6.53
CA VAL A 15 -2.09 -1.41 7.82
C VAL A 15 -2.90 -2.67 7.60
N LEU A 16 -2.52 -3.75 8.30
CA LEU A 16 -3.31 -4.97 8.39
C LEU A 16 -4.03 -4.98 9.73
N PHE A 17 -5.35 -4.79 9.71
CA PHE A 17 -6.19 -4.79 10.89
C PHE A 17 -6.56 -6.21 11.31
N ALA A 18 -6.63 -6.45 12.62
CA ALA A 18 -7.02 -7.75 13.17
C ALA A 18 -8.46 -8.15 12.82
N LYS A 19 -9.32 -7.15 12.60
CA LYS A 19 -10.69 -7.30 12.11
C LYS A 19 -10.86 -6.42 10.90
N GLU A 20 -11.87 -6.73 10.11
CA GLU A 20 -12.21 -5.94 8.93
C GLU A 20 -12.54 -4.48 9.33
N PRO A 21 -11.74 -3.49 8.90
CA PRO A 21 -11.94 -2.10 9.28
C PRO A 21 -13.06 -1.45 8.46
N THR A 22 -13.60 -0.34 8.93
CA THR A 22 -14.42 0.56 8.12
C THR A 22 -13.55 1.67 7.53
N ILE A 23 -14.07 2.39 6.52
CA ILE A 23 -13.39 3.56 5.96
C ILE A 23 -13.14 4.62 7.05
N ILE A 24 -14.04 4.73 8.03
CA ILE A 24 -13.90 5.66 9.15
C ILE A 24 -12.71 5.27 10.04
N ASP A 25 -12.44 3.97 10.22
CA ASP A 25 -11.30 3.50 11.00
C ASP A 25 -9.96 3.88 10.32
N GLU A 26 -9.90 3.80 8.99
CA GLU A 26 -8.74 4.23 8.21
C GLU A 26 -8.50 5.75 8.33
N ILE A 27 -9.56 6.55 8.21
CA ILE A 27 -9.50 8.01 8.35
C ILE A 27 -9.06 8.42 9.76
N ASN A 28 -9.64 7.80 10.79
CA ASN A 28 -9.27 8.09 12.18
C ASN A 28 -7.80 7.75 12.44
N LEU A 29 -7.31 6.63 11.91
CA LEU A 29 -5.91 6.24 12.05
C LEU A 29 -4.97 7.21 11.32
N SER A 30 -5.33 7.69 10.12
CA SER A 30 -4.56 8.74 9.42
C SER A 30 -4.47 10.02 10.26
N LEU A 31 -5.58 10.48 10.84
CA LEU A 31 -5.60 11.66 11.72
C LEU A 31 -4.73 11.50 12.97
N GLU A 32 -4.80 10.33 13.62
CA GLU A 32 -3.99 10.01 14.79
C GLU A 32 -2.49 9.97 14.46
N LEU A 33 -2.13 9.37 13.32
CA LEU A 33 -0.75 9.30 12.85
C LEU A 33 -0.22 10.67 12.45
N ALA A 34 -0.99 11.48 11.72
CA ALA A 34 -0.61 12.85 11.36
C ALA A 34 -0.32 13.69 12.60
N LYS A 35 -1.18 13.60 13.63
CA LYS A 35 -0.97 14.26 14.91
C LYS A 35 0.31 13.76 15.61
N ALA A 36 0.56 12.46 15.61
CA ALA A 36 1.75 11.87 16.23
C ALA A 36 3.05 12.24 15.50
N LEU A 37 3.00 12.33 14.17
CA LEU A 37 4.11 12.73 13.30
C LEU A 37 4.33 14.25 13.27
N GLN A 38 3.38 15.03 13.78
CA GLN A 38 3.34 16.49 13.69
C GLN A 38 3.34 17.01 12.24
N GLU A 39 2.68 16.26 11.35
CA GLU A 39 2.55 16.58 9.93
C GLU A 39 1.09 16.89 9.59
N PRO A 40 0.83 17.66 8.51
CA PRO A 40 -0.50 17.83 7.96
C PRO A 40 -1.14 16.49 7.57
N VAL A 41 -2.47 16.37 7.72
CA VAL A 41 -3.19 15.12 7.43
C VAL A 41 -3.12 14.71 5.95
N ASP A 42 -3.03 15.70 5.05
CA ASP A 42 -2.89 15.51 3.61
C ASP A 42 -1.53 14.92 3.21
N ARG A 43 -0.58 14.78 4.15
CA ARG A 43 0.70 14.12 3.95
C ARG A 43 0.75 12.70 4.53
N VAL A 44 -0.35 12.18 5.08
CA VAL A 44 -0.40 10.87 5.72
C VAL A 44 -1.50 10.01 5.12
N ASP A 45 -1.10 9.16 4.18
CA ASP A 45 -1.99 8.24 3.49
C ASP A 45 -1.98 6.88 4.20
N VAL A 46 -3.15 6.46 4.70
CA VAL A 46 -3.33 5.15 5.33
C VAL A 46 -4.16 4.27 4.40
N VAL A 47 -3.67 3.06 4.15
CA VAL A 47 -4.35 2.06 3.33
C VAL A 47 -4.54 0.74 4.08
N SER A 48 -5.70 0.10 3.87
CA SER A 48 -6.09 -1.12 4.57
C SER A 48 -5.83 -2.39 3.75
N LEU A 49 -4.82 -3.14 4.19
CA LEU A 49 -4.41 -4.40 3.56
C LEU A 49 -5.45 -5.53 3.67
N ASN A 50 -6.52 -5.32 4.44
CA ASN A 50 -7.67 -6.21 4.51
C ASN A 50 -8.48 -6.20 3.20
N ARG A 51 -8.58 -5.04 2.53
CA ARG A 51 -9.46 -4.82 1.36
C ARG A 51 -8.75 -4.44 0.08
N ASP A 52 -7.51 -3.99 0.18
CA ASP A 52 -6.83 -3.30 -0.91
C ASP A 52 -6.60 -4.15 -2.17
N ASP A 53 -6.50 -3.43 -3.30
CA ASP A 53 -6.15 -3.98 -4.60
C ASP A 53 -4.81 -4.73 -4.54
N THR A 54 -4.72 -5.85 -5.24
CA THR A 54 -3.52 -6.65 -5.44
C THR A 54 -2.28 -5.82 -5.84
N LEU A 55 -2.45 -4.68 -6.53
CA LEU A 55 -1.33 -3.76 -6.84
C LEU A 55 -0.72 -3.12 -5.58
N ILE A 56 -1.55 -2.65 -4.65
CA ILE A 56 -1.10 -2.08 -3.37
C ILE A 56 -0.39 -3.17 -2.57
N LYS A 57 -1.01 -4.36 -2.46
CA LYS A 57 -0.41 -5.51 -1.78
C LYS A 57 0.96 -5.86 -2.35
N ARG A 58 1.10 -5.87 -3.69
CA ARG A 58 2.39 -6.11 -4.37
C ARG A 58 3.43 -5.05 -4.05
N GLY A 59 3.05 -3.78 -4.03
CA GLY A 59 3.92 -2.67 -3.66
C GLY A 59 4.47 -2.84 -2.24
N VAL A 60 3.57 -3.13 -1.29
CA VAL A 60 3.92 -3.37 0.11
C VAL A 60 4.83 -4.60 0.27
N LEU A 61 4.51 -5.72 -0.38
CA LEU A 61 5.35 -6.93 -0.31
C LEU A 61 6.76 -6.71 -0.88
N ARG A 62 6.90 -5.88 -1.92
CA ARG A 62 8.18 -5.65 -2.60
C ARG A 62 9.03 -4.59 -1.93
N GLU A 63 8.41 -3.52 -1.43
CA GLU A 63 9.10 -2.29 -1.04
C GLU A 63 8.80 -1.83 0.37
N GLY A 64 7.75 -2.36 1.00
CA GLY A 64 7.33 -1.99 2.35
C GLY A 64 8.39 -2.32 3.38
N VAL A 65 8.50 -1.46 4.39
CA VAL A 65 9.32 -1.70 5.59
C VAL A 65 8.35 -1.90 6.75
N LEU A 66 8.50 -3.02 7.46
CA LEU A 66 7.68 -3.33 8.63
C LEU A 66 8.05 -2.39 9.78
N ILE A 67 7.10 -1.57 10.22
CA ILE A 67 7.27 -0.64 11.34
C ILE A 67 6.67 -1.16 12.66
N TYR A 68 5.66 -2.03 12.58
CA TYR A 68 4.98 -2.60 13.76
C TYR A 68 4.32 -3.95 13.44
N CYS A 69 4.34 -4.88 14.40
CA CYS A 69 3.64 -6.15 14.30
C CYS A 69 3.28 -6.68 15.70
N SER A 70 1.98 -6.83 15.97
CA SER A 70 1.48 -7.44 17.20
C SER A 70 1.22 -8.94 17.08
N ASP A 71 0.92 -9.44 15.87
CA ASP A 71 0.63 -10.85 15.59
C ASP A 71 1.36 -11.34 14.34
N GLU A 72 2.46 -12.07 14.54
CA GLU A 72 3.24 -12.65 13.45
C GLU A 72 2.46 -13.70 12.64
N ARG A 73 1.54 -14.43 13.27
CA ARG A 73 0.78 -15.48 12.58
C ARG A 73 -0.18 -14.86 11.59
N LEU A 74 -0.87 -13.79 12.01
CA LEU A 74 -1.75 -13.00 11.15
C LEU A 74 -0.95 -12.41 9.98
N LYS A 75 0.18 -11.75 10.27
CA LYS A 75 1.09 -11.21 9.25
C LYS A 75 1.50 -12.27 8.23
N ARG A 76 2.07 -13.39 8.67
CA ARG A 76 2.54 -14.45 7.77
C ARG A 76 1.41 -15.08 6.95
N LYS A 77 0.21 -15.20 7.53
CA LYS A 77 -0.97 -15.70 6.81
C LYS A 77 -1.34 -14.74 5.67
N TRP A 78 -1.37 -13.45 5.95
CA TRP A 78 -1.64 -12.42 4.96
C TRP A 78 -0.56 -12.38 3.88
N GLU A 79 0.72 -12.39 4.24
CA GLU A 79 1.83 -12.35 3.27
C GLU A 79 1.79 -13.51 2.28
N ARG A 80 1.49 -14.73 2.75
CA ARG A 80 1.35 -15.89 1.87
C ARG A 80 0.18 -15.75 0.92
N ALA A 81 -0.98 -15.33 1.42
CA ALA A 81 -2.18 -15.15 0.60
C ALA A 81 -1.96 -14.06 -0.46
N ALA A 82 -1.43 -12.91 -0.04
CA ALA A 82 -1.12 -11.80 -0.94
C ALA A 82 -0.05 -12.17 -1.96
N LEU A 83 0.99 -12.93 -1.59
CA LEU A 83 2.00 -13.37 -2.53
C LEU A 83 1.39 -14.26 -3.64
N ILE A 84 0.59 -15.25 -3.28
CA ILE A 84 -0.09 -16.11 -4.26
C ILE A 84 -0.97 -15.28 -5.19
N GLU A 85 -1.82 -14.42 -4.61
CA GLU A 85 -2.69 -13.51 -5.36
C GLU A 85 -1.91 -12.63 -6.36
N THR A 86 -0.76 -12.09 -5.95
CA THR A 86 0.07 -11.26 -6.84
C THR A 86 0.79 -12.05 -7.94
N LEU A 87 1.16 -13.30 -7.67
CA LEU A 87 1.78 -14.19 -8.65
C LEU A 87 0.77 -14.63 -9.71
N ASP A 88 -0.44 -14.99 -9.30
CA ASP A 88 -1.52 -15.41 -10.21
C ASP A 88 -1.90 -14.27 -11.17
N ASN A 89 -1.89 -13.03 -10.68
CA ASN A 89 -2.25 -11.86 -11.48
C ASN A 89 -1.06 -11.23 -12.25
N LEU A 90 0.16 -11.77 -12.10
CA LEU A 90 1.37 -11.15 -12.67
C LEU A 90 1.31 -11.01 -14.20
N ALA A 91 0.78 -12.01 -14.89
CA ALA A 91 0.63 -12.01 -16.34
C ALA A 91 -0.37 -10.93 -16.81
N LEU A 92 -1.52 -10.83 -16.13
CA LEU A 92 -2.53 -9.78 -16.37
C LEU A 92 -1.90 -8.40 -16.18
N TYR A 93 -1.23 -8.16 -15.06
CA TYR A 93 -0.58 -6.87 -14.80
C TYR A 93 0.45 -6.48 -15.85
N THR A 94 1.24 -7.44 -16.32
CA THR A 94 2.25 -7.22 -17.36
C THR A 94 1.60 -6.77 -18.67
N LEU A 95 0.44 -7.34 -19.03
CA LEU A 95 -0.32 -6.94 -20.21
C LEU A 95 -0.94 -5.55 -20.08
N TYR A 96 -1.56 -5.26 -18.93
CA TYR A 96 -2.20 -3.95 -18.68
C TYR A 96 -1.18 -2.80 -18.68
N THR A 97 -0.05 -2.96 -17.98
CA THR A 97 0.99 -1.92 -17.91
C THR A 97 1.65 -1.66 -19.27
N LYS A 98 1.86 -2.69 -20.09
CA LYS A 98 2.43 -2.52 -21.44
C LYS A 98 1.51 -1.70 -22.36
N ARG A 99 0.20 -1.88 -22.24
CA ARG A 99 -0.80 -1.17 -23.07
C ARG A 99 -0.94 0.30 -22.68
N THR A 100 -0.98 0.61 -21.38
CA THR A 100 -1.08 2.00 -20.91
C THR A 100 0.17 2.81 -21.23
N GLN A 101 1.38 2.23 -21.12
CA GLN A 101 2.62 2.89 -21.54
C GLN A 101 2.65 3.21 -23.04
N THR A 102 2.15 2.30 -23.87
CA THR A 102 2.06 2.53 -25.33
C THR A 102 1.04 3.61 -25.69
N SER A 103 -0.04 3.74 -24.92
CA SER A 103 -1.07 4.76 -25.12
C SER A 103 -0.61 6.14 -24.64
N LEU A 104 0.06 6.21 -23.49
CA LEU A 104 0.63 7.46 -22.95
C LEU A 104 1.76 8.00 -23.85
N ALA A 105 2.61 7.11 -24.39
CA ALA A 105 3.66 7.50 -25.35
C ALA A 105 3.11 8.03 -26.70
N LYS A 106 1.86 7.70 -27.05
CA LYS A 106 1.17 8.23 -28.23
C LYS A 106 0.40 9.52 -27.95
N ALA A 107 -0.09 9.71 -26.73
CA ALA A 107 -0.83 10.91 -26.33
C ALA A 107 0.08 12.10 -25.96
N GLY A 108 1.37 11.85 -25.70
CA GLY A 108 2.38 12.88 -25.45
C GLY A 108 3.18 13.34 -26.68
N LYS A 109 2.70 13.06 -27.90
CA LYS A 109 3.30 13.51 -29.17
C LYS A 109 2.37 14.48 -29.90
#